data_AF-A0A7J4NSS6-F1
#
_entry.id   AF-A0A7J4NSS6-F1
#
_cell.length_a   1.000
_cell.length_b   1.000
_cell.length_c   1.000
_cell.angle_alpha   90.00
_cell.angle_beta   90.00
_cell.angle_gamma   90.00
#
_symmetry.space_group_name_H-M   'P 1'
#
loop_
_entity.id
_entity.type
_entity.pdbx_description
1 polymer ?
#
loop_
_entity_poly.entity_id
_entity_poly.type
_entity_poly.pdbx_seq_one_letter_code
_entity_poly.pdbx_strand_id
1 'polypeptide(L)'
;MTTISEYYLAQFSAEGTYGLGSIFPGWLAVFILFWMLTLSVLVWKAAPKEMDNRFIAVLLIAEGFKAAYMLPSIFPESPDWWWLYEYTMHFRGALFQTAHIVAILMYFCFPIYFRVNRLSFLYKPSLQRHAWYLPALLTVVYMGVQVYQQNPAHVAQNLAYIQCNSIGSAPTALVVIGTETAVMTDMLQSIGTCEAELWFLLGNGGEFGWAAIALSFLVSIFALFIMRASMKQYASGSNQNASQSLTSRSLYIGFLGKVLGTTFFFLMIFFITPIL
;
A
#
# COMPACT_ATOMS: atom_id res chain seq x y z
N MET A 1 22.30 -15.68 14.93
CA MET A 1 22.61 -14.31 14.48
C MET A 1 23.37 -14.34 13.17
N THR A 2 22.59 -14.33 12.09
CA THR A 2 23.07 -14.05 10.73
C THR A 2 23.55 -12.61 10.64
N THR A 3 24.74 -12.41 10.09
CA THR A 3 25.30 -11.07 9.85
C THR A 3 24.58 -10.38 8.68
N ILE A 4 24.63 -9.05 8.63
CA ILE A 4 24.07 -8.28 7.50
C ILE A 4 24.68 -8.74 6.16
N SER A 5 25.99 -9.00 6.14
CA SER A 5 26.67 -9.49 4.94
C SER A 5 26.15 -10.85 4.49
N GLU A 6 25.97 -11.80 5.40
CA GLU A 6 25.43 -13.13 5.08
C GLU A 6 24.00 -13.04 4.56
N TYR A 7 23.17 -12.18 5.16
CA TYR A 7 21.81 -11.94 4.69
C TYR A 7 21.78 -11.46 3.23
N TYR A 8 22.54 -10.41 2.89
CA TYR A 8 22.55 -9.89 1.53
C TYR A 8 23.20 -10.87 0.55
N LEU A 9 24.26 -11.57 0.93
CA LEU A 9 24.86 -12.61 0.09
C LEU A 9 23.85 -13.74 -0.22
N ALA A 10 23.06 -14.15 0.77
CA ALA A 10 21.99 -15.13 0.58
C ALA A 10 20.89 -14.59 -0.36
N GLN A 11 20.46 -13.33 -0.18
CA GLN A 11 19.44 -12.72 -1.06
C GLN A 11 19.93 -12.56 -2.51
N PHE A 12 21.22 -12.31 -2.74
CA PHE A 12 21.79 -12.21 -4.10
C PHE A 12 22.23 -13.55 -4.69
N SER A 13 22.04 -14.66 -3.97
CA SER A 13 22.28 -16.01 -4.48
C SER A 13 21.15 -16.49 -5.40
N ALA A 14 21.34 -17.67 -6.02
CA ALA A 14 20.29 -18.31 -6.82
C ALA A 14 19.03 -18.64 -5.98
N GLU A 15 19.20 -19.04 -4.71
CA GLU A 15 18.11 -19.31 -3.78
C GLU A 15 17.35 -18.03 -3.43
N GLY A 16 18.07 -16.90 -3.28
CA GLY A 16 17.50 -15.57 -3.10
C GLY A 16 16.95 -14.93 -4.39
N THR A 17 16.88 -15.67 -5.50
CA THR A 17 16.46 -15.18 -6.82
C THR A 17 17.26 -13.97 -7.32
N TYR A 18 18.55 -13.90 -6.97
CA TYR A 18 19.44 -12.78 -7.30
C TYR A 18 18.89 -11.41 -6.84
N GLY A 19 18.19 -11.39 -5.70
CA GLY A 19 17.61 -10.19 -5.11
C GLY A 19 16.30 -9.72 -5.75
N LEU A 20 15.80 -10.42 -6.76
CA LEU A 20 14.55 -10.06 -7.45
C LEU A 20 13.32 -10.24 -6.56
N GLY A 21 13.36 -11.17 -5.61
CA GLY A 21 12.24 -11.46 -4.72
C GLY A 21 11.98 -10.41 -3.63
N SER A 22 12.99 -9.66 -3.20
CA SER A 22 12.91 -8.81 -2.00
C SER A 22 13.64 -7.47 -2.16
N ILE A 23 14.95 -7.50 -2.37
CA ILE A 23 15.84 -6.34 -2.34
C ILE A 23 15.58 -5.37 -3.49
N PHE A 24 15.48 -5.88 -4.73
CA PHE A 24 15.24 -5.05 -5.90
C PHE A 24 13.87 -4.35 -5.85
N PRO A 25 12.75 -5.05 -5.57
CA PRO A 25 11.46 -4.40 -5.34
C PRO A 25 11.50 -3.37 -4.20
N GLY A 26 12.25 -3.62 -3.13
CA GLY A 26 12.40 -2.68 -2.03
C GLY A 26 13.06 -1.36 -2.44
N TRP A 27 14.18 -1.42 -3.18
CA TRP A 27 14.82 -0.20 -3.70
C TRP A 27 13.97 0.51 -4.75
N LEU A 28 13.29 -0.24 -5.63
CA LEU A 28 12.33 0.35 -6.57
C LEU A 28 11.22 1.12 -5.83
N ALA A 29 10.70 0.57 -4.73
CA ALA A 29 9.72 1.23 -3.88
C ALA A 29 10.26 2.53 -3.25
N VAL A 30 11.53 2.58 -2.85
CA VAL A 30 12.20 3.82 -2.40
C VAL A 30 12.22 4.87 -3.51
N PHE A 31 12.63 4.49 -4.73
CA PHE A 31 12.66 5.42 -5.87
C PHE A 31 11.28 5.96 -6.21
N ILE A 32 10.26 5.10 -6.23
CA ILE A 32 8.88 5.51 -6.51
C ILE A 32 8.36 6.45 -5.42
N LEU A 33 8.60 6.14 -4.14
CA LEU A 33 8.19 7.01 -3.03
C LEU A 33 8.84 8.39 -3.16
N PHE A 34 10.16 8.44 -3.36
CA PHE A 34 10.89 9.70 -3.51
C PHE A 34 10.39 10.50 -4.72
N TRP A 35 10.15 9.83 -5.84
CA TRP A 35 9.58 10.44 -7.05
C TRP A 35 8.19 11.04 -6.78
N MET A 36 7.29 10.30 -6.14
CA MET A 36 5.93 10.77 -5.82
C MET A 36 5.94 11.94 -4.84
N LEU A 37 6.80 11.90 -3.81
CA LEU A 37 6.96 13.01 -2.87
C LEU A 37 7.51 14.26 -3.58
N THR A 38 8.48 14.09 -4.48
CA THR A 38 9.03 15.18 -5.28
C THR A 38 7.96 15.80 -6.17
N LEU A 39 7.19 14.99 -6.89
CA LEU A 39 6.07 15.47 -7.71
C LEU A 39 5.01 16.19 -6.86
N SER A 40 4.69 15.66 -5.68
CA SER A 40 3.76 16.31 -4.74
C SER A 40 4.22 17.73 -4.40
N VAL A 41 5.49 17.89 -4.04
CA VAL A 41 6.07 19.21 -3.72
C VAL A 41 6.06 20.12 -4.94
N LEU A 42 6.40 19.62 -6.13
CA LEU A 42 6.38 20.40 -7.36
C LEU A 42 4.97 20.88 -7.72
N VAL A 43 3.97 20.00 -7.66
CA VAL A 43 2.56 20.35 -7.93
C VAL A 43 2.06 21.38 -6.93
N TRP A 44 2.37 21.21 -5.64
CA TRP A 44 2.01 22.19 -4.61
C TRP A 44 2.65 23.55 -4.88
N LYS A 45 3.94 23.58 -5.23
CA LYS A 45 4.68 24.83 -5.49
C LYS A 45 4.25 25.51 -6.80
N ALA A 46 3.81 24.76 -7.81
CA ALA A 46 3.42 25.31 -9.10
C ALA A 46 2.21 26.27 -9.00
N ALA A 47 1.23 25.96 -8.16
CA ALA A 47 0.08 26.83 -7.89
C ALA A 47 -0.43 26.65 -6.45
N PRO A 48 0.21 27.26 -5.44
CA PRO A 48 -0.07 26.96 -4.02
C PRO A 48 -1.43 27.48 -3.53
N LYS A 49 -2.06 28.38 -4.28
CA LYS A 49 -3.39 28.94 -3.95
C LYS A 49 -4.53 28.10 -4.53
N GLU A 50 -4.25 27.30 -5.56
CA GLU A 50 -5.25 26.48 -6.23
C GLU A 50 -5.52 25.20 -5.42
N MET A 51 -6.80 24.93 -5.16
CA MET A 51 -7.19 23.85 -4.26
C MET A 51 -7.08 22.47 -4.91
N ASP A 52 -7.22 22.39 -6.23
CA ASP A 52 -6.97 21.17 -7.01
C ASP A 52 -5.49 20.75 -6.93
N ASN A 53 -4.53 21.69 -7.02
CA ASN A 53 -3.11 21.38 -6.83
C ASN A 53 -2.82 20.82 -5.44
N ARG A 54 -3.41 21.39 -4.38
CA ARG A 54 -3.27 20.85 -3.02
C ARG A 54 -3.85 19.45 -2.90
N PHE A 55 -5.02 19.22 -3.50
CA PHE A 55 -5.65 17.91 -3.56
C PHE A 55 -4.77 16.88 -4.27
N ILE A 56 -4.24 17.21 -5.46
CA ILE A 56 -3.34 16.31 -6.19
C ILE A 56 -2.05 16.06 -5.43
N ALA A 57 -1.47 17.08 -4.80
CA ALA A 57 -0.25 16.93 -4.01
C ALA A 57 -0.45 15.95 -2.84
N VAL A 58 -1.53 16.07 -2.05
CA VAL A 58 -1.80 15.13 -0.96
C VAL A 58 -2.10 13.73 -1.50
N LEU A 59 -2.78 13.62 -2.64
CA LEU A 59 -3.05 12.34 -3.28
C LEU A 59 -1.78 11.62 -3.70
N LEU A 60 -0.81 12.36 -4.27
CA LEU A 60 0.50 11.82 -4.65
C LEU A 60 1.29 11.31 -3.45
N ILE A 61 1.20 11.96 -2.29
CA ILE A 61 1.81 11.47 -1.05
C ILE A 61 1.21 10.12 -0.67
N ALA A 62 -0.13 10.01 -0.65
CA ALA A 62 -0.81 8.76 -0.34
C ALA A 62 -0.46 7.64 -1.34
N GLU A 63 -0.42 7.94 -2.65
CA GLU A 63 -0.01 6.98 -3.67
C GLU A 63 1.46 6.56 -3.53
N GLY A 64 2.35 7.49 -3.18
CA GLY A 64 3.75 7.19 -2.89
C GLY A 64 3.91 6.20 -1.74
N PHE A 65 3.22 6.43 -0.62
CA PHE A 65 3.28 5.52 0.54
C PHE A 65 2.67 4.15 0.27
N LYS A 66 1.67 4.04 -0.62
CA LYS A 66 1.15 2.75 -1.08
C LYS A 66 2.19 1.98 -1.88
N ALA A 67 2.84 2.65 -2.84
CA ALA A 67 3.91 2.06 -3.63
C ALA A 67 5.12 1.67 -2.77
N ALA A 68 5.30 2.34 -1.62
CA ALA A 68 6.37 2.06 -0.67
C ALA A 68 6.21 0.75 0.11
N TYR A 69 5.14 -0.03 -0.07
CA TYR A 69 4.89 -1.27 0.70
C TYR A 69 6.09 -2.24 0.77
N MET A 70 6.85 -2.35 -0.33
CA MET A 70 8.03 -3.23 -0.40
C MET A 70 9.30 -2.61 0.20
N LEU A 71 9.30 -1.34 0.61
CA LEU A 71 10.48 -0.66 1.16
C LEU A 71 11.08 -1.43 2.36
N PRO A 72 10.29 -1.91 3.34
CA PRO A 72 10.76 -2.79 4.41
C PRO A 72 11.54 -4.02 3.96
N SER A 73 11.33 -4.53 2.74
CA SER A 73 12.01 -5.73 2.22
C SER A 73 13.51 -5.52 2.00
N ILE A 74 14.01 -4.29 2.11
CA ILE A 74 15.45 -4.00 2.12
C ILE A 74 16.11 -4.51 3.41
N PHE A 75 15.36 -4.57 4.51
CA PHE A 75 15.88 -4.97 5.81
C PHE A 75 15.66 -6.47 6.06
N PRO A 76 16.55 -7.12 6.85
CA PRO A 76 16.35 -8.51 7.24
C PRO A 76 15.05 -8.71 8.03
N GLU A 77 14.28 -9.72 7.62
CA GLU A 77 12.99 -10.09 8.27
C GLU A 77 13.12 -11.30 9.20
N SER A 78 14.35 -11.77 9.43
CA SER A 78 14.60 -13.00 10.17
C SER A 78 14.40 -12.84 11.68
N PRO A 79 14.19 -13.94 12.41
CA PRO A 79 13.98 -13.94 13.86
C PRO A 79 15.07 -13.18 14.65
N ASP A 80 16.33 -13.31 14.21
CA ASP A 80 17.48 -12.60 14.78
C ASP A 80 17.35 -11.06 14.72
N TRP A 81 16.57 -10.56 13.75
CA TRP A 81 16.41 -9.14 13.44
C TRP A 81 15.03 -8.61 13.84
N TRP A 82 14.29 -9.33 14.70
CA TRP A 82 12.95 -8.92 15.14
C TRP A 82 12.89 -7.47 15.64
N TRP A 83 13.88 -7.02 16.41
CA TRP A 83 13.96 -5.66 16.94
C TRP A 83 13.89 -4.57 15.84
N LEU A 84 14.37 -4.87 14.63
CA LEU A 84 14.29 -3.98 13.48
C LEU A 84 12.98 -4.21 12.73
N TYR A 85 12.62 -5.49 12.55
CA TYR A 85 11.42 -5.89 11.82
C TYR A 85 10.13 -5.39 12.48
N GLU A 86 10.07 -5.28 13.80
CA GLU A 86 8.92 -4.73 14.53
C GLU A 86 8.53 -3.34 14.00
N TYR A 87 9.51 -2.46 13.77
CA TYR A 87 9.26 -1.13 13.20
C TYR A 87 8.84 -1.18 11.74
N THR A 88 9.48 -2.03 10.94
CA THR A 88 9.19 -2.13 9.51
C THR A 88 7.84 -2.83 9.26
N MET A 89 7.36 -3.63 10.20
CA MET A 89 6.03 -4.21 10.21
C MET A 89 4.95 -3.14 10.37
N HIS A 90 5.12 -2.16 11.26
CA HIS A 90 4.18 -1.04 11.39
C HIS A 90 4.09 -0.21 10.10
N PHE A 91 5.19 -0.12 9.35
CA PHE A 91 5.21 0.49 8.02
C PHE A 91 4.34 -0.31 7.03
N ARG A 92 4.54 -1.64 6.93
CA ARG A 92 3.75 -2.53 6.04
C ARG A 92 2.27 -2.61 6.43
N GLY A 93 1.96 -2.53 7.72
CA GLY A 93 0.60 -2.61 8.23
C GLY A 93 -0.07 -1.23 8.27
N ALA A 94 0.17 -0.50 9.36
CA ALA A 94 -0.60 0.69 9.70
C ALA A 94 -0.41 1.84 8.68
N LEU A 95 0.84 2.13 8.28
CA LEU A 95 1.10 3.24 7.35
C LEU A 95 0.53 2.94 5.95
N PHE A 96 0.74 1.71 5.46
CA PHE A 96 0.21 1.26 4.18
C PHE A 96 -1.33 1.28 4.15
N GLN A 97 -1.99 0.74 5.19
CA GLN A 97 -3.45 0.80 5.33
C GLN A 97 -3.97 2.24 5.36
N THR A 98 -3.31 3.11 6.13
CA THR A 98 -3.63 4.55 6.20
C THR A 98 -3.60 5.16 4.79
N ALA A 99 -2.52 4.92 4.03
CA ALA A 99 -2.37 5.46 2.68
C ALA A 99 -3.45 4.95 1.72
N HIS A 100 -3.87 3.69 1.84
CA HIS A 100 -4.99 3.12 1.08
C HIS A 100 -6.32 3.82 1.40
N ILE A 101 -6.67 4.00 2.67
CA ILE A 101 -7.92 4.64 3.09
C ILE A 101 -7.93 6.12 2.63
N VAL A 102 -6.82 6.84 2.80
CA VAL A 102 -6.70 8.22 2.32
C VAL A 102 -6.96 8.28 0.81
N ALA A 103 -6.28 7.42 0.03
CA ALA A 103 -6.46 7.38 -1.41
C ALA A 103 -7.91 7.08 -1.80
N ILE A 104 -8.56 6.10 -1.16
CA ILE A 104 -9.98 5.77 -1.41
C ILE A 104 -10.88 6.99 -1.19
N LEU A 105 -10.76 7.65 -0.04
CA LEU A 105 -11.57 8.81 0.29
C LEU A 105 -11.32 9.96 -0.68
N MET A 106 -10.06 10.21 -1.03
CA MET A 106 -9.70 11.24 -2.01
C MET A 106 -10.22 10.90 -3.41
N TYR A 107 -10.23 9.62 -3.82
CA TYR A 107 -10.81 9.20 -5.09
C TYR A 107 -12.30 9.54 -5.19
N PHE A 108 -13.05 9.39 -4.09
CA PHE A 108 -14.44 9.84 -4.03
C PHE A 108 -14.59 11.37 -4.08
N CYS A 109 -13.56 12.13 -3.71
CA CYS A 109 -13.56 13.60 -3.79
C CYS A 109 -13.25 14.15 -5.18
N PHE A 110 -12.92 13.33 -6.19
CA PHE A 110 -12.64 13.82 -7.55
C PHE A 110 -13.74 14.72 -8.15
N PRO A 111 -15.04 14.40 -8.04
CA PRO A 111 -16.10 15.25 -8.56
C PRO A 111 -16.17 16.65 -7.91
N ILE A 112 -15.54 16.85 -6.75
CA ILE A 112 -15.48 18.16 -6.06
C ILE A 112 -14.50 19.09 -6.80
N TYR A 113 -13.41 18.56 -7.34
CA TYR A 113 -12.36 19.32 -8.03
C TYR A 113 -12.46 19.28 -9.55
N PHE A 114 -13.06 18.22 -10.11
CA PHE A 114 -13.22 18.02 -11.55
C PHE A 114 -14.71 17.96 -11.88
N ARG A 115 -15.23 18.99 -12.55
CA ARG A 115 -16.66 19.15 -12.80
C ARG A 115 -17.19 18.05 -13.72
N VAL A 116 -18.26 17.38 -13.29
CA VAL A 116 -19.04 16.44 -14.10
C VAL A 116 -20.51 16.82 -14.02
N ASN A 117 -21.20 17.00 -15.15
CA ASN A 117 -22.61 17.44 -15.20
C ASN A 117 -23.56 16.72 -14.21
N ARG A 118 -23.51 15.39 -14.14
CA ARG A 118 -24.37 14.58 -13.22
C ARG A 118 -24.07 14.80 -11.73
N LEU A 119 -22.85 15.20 -11.39
CA LEU A 119 -22.38 15.44 -10.02
C LEU A 119 -22.01 16.90 -9.79
N SER A 120 -22.55 17.82 -10.61
CA SER A 120 -22.19 19.24 -10.59
C SER A 120 -22.50 19.93 -9.26
N PHE A 121 -23.42 19.36 -8.46
CA PHE A 121 -23.73 19.84 -7.12
C PHE A 121 -22.57 19.69 -6.12
N LEU A 122 -21.61 18.78 -6.38
CA LEU A 122 -20.40 18.60 -5.56
C LEU A 122 -19.30 19.61 -5.88
N TYR A 123 -19.34 20.21 -7.08
CA TYR A 123 -18.37 21.21 -7.53
C TYR A 123 -18.68 22.57 -6.89
N LYS A 124 -18.37 22.72 -5.60
CA LYS A 124 -18.61 23.94 -4.82
C LYS A 124 -17.33 24.42 -4.13
N PRO A 125 -17.08 25.75 -4.09
CA PRO A 125 -15.89 26.31 -3.42
C PRO A 125 -15.79 25.96 -1.92
N SER A 126 -16.94 25.83 -1.23
CA SER A 126 -16.97 25.46 0.18
C SER A 126 -16.41 24.04 0.43
N LEU A 127 -16.72 23.09 -0.46
CA LEU A 127 -16.22 21.72 -0.38
C LEU A 127 -14.75 21.62 -0.79
N GLN A 128 -14.37 22.31 -1.87
CA GLN A 128 -12.99 22.33 -2.38
C GLN A 128 -11.97 22.87 -1.35
N ARG A 129 -12.39 23.77 -0.46
CA ARG A 129 -11.53 24.31 0.60
C ARG A 129 -11.03 23.25 1.58
N HIS A 130 -11.84 22.20 1.83
CA HIS A 130 -11.58 21.22 2.88
C HIS A 130 -11.31 19.80 2.35
N ALA A 131 -11.77 19.47 1.14
CA ALA A 131 -11.66 18.11 0.59
C ALA A 131 -10.22 17.62 0.32
N TRP A 132 -9.22 18.51 0.33
CA TRP A 132 -7.81 18.13 0.12
C TRP A 132 -7.11 17.62 1.38
N TYR A 133 -7.50 18.09 2.58
CA TYR A 133 -6.87 17.67 3.84
C TYR A 133 -7.78 16.80 4.71
N LEU A 134 -9.11 16.97 4.60
CA LEU A 134 -10.06 16.29 5.47
C LEU A 134 -9.99 14.76 5.36
N PRO A 135 -9.88 14.15 4.16
CA PRO A 135 -9.68 12.70 4.04
C PRO A 135 -8.44 12.19 4.79
N ALA A 136 -7.31 12.90 4.66
CA ALA A 136 -6.07 12.56 5.34
C ALA A 136 -6.22 12.68 6.86
N LEU A 137 -6.75 13.82 7.33
CA LEU A 137 -6.95 14.07 8.76
C LEU A 137 -7.86 13.02 9.42
N LEU A 138 -9.02 12.76 8.83
CA LEU A 138 -9.97 11.78 9.36
C LEU A 138 -9.37 10.37 9.38
N THR A 139 -8.61 10.00 8.35
CA THR A 139 -7.97 8.69 8.29
C THR A 139 -6.88 8.54 9.34
N VAL A 140 -6.04 9.56 9.56
CA VAL A 140 -5.00 9.53 10.59
C VAL A 140 -5.61 9.38 11.98
N VAL A 141 -6.68 10.12 12.28
CA VAL A 141 -7.40 9.99 13.55
C VAL A 141 -8.01 8.59 13.69
N TYR A 142 -8.70 8.11 12.65
CA TYR A 142 -9.29 6.78 12.64
C TYR A 142 -8.26 5.68 12.88
N MET A 143 -7.17 5.67 12.10
CA MET A 143 -6.10 4.67 12.23
C MET A 143 -5.36 4.80 13.57
N GLY A 144 -5.17 6.01 14.08
CA GLY A 144 -4.61 6.23 15.42
C GLY A 144 -5.45 5.55 16.50
N VAL A 145 -6.78 5.65 16.43
CA VAL A 145 -7.69 4.93 17.33
C VAL A 145 -7.59 3.42 17.14
N GLN A 146 -7.57 2.91 15.90
CA GLN A 146 -7.48 1.47 15.63
C GLN A 146 -6.17 0.86 16.16
N VAL A 147 -5.06 1.57 16.00
CA VAL A 147 -3.75 1.15 16.50
C VAL A 147 -3.71 1.21 18.02
N TYR A 148 -4.22 2.29 18.64
CA TYR A 148 -4.29 2.41 20.09
C TYR A 148 -5.13 1.30 20.74
N GLN A 149 -6.26 0.97 20.13
CA GLN A 149 -7.15 -0.10 20.60
C GLN A 149 -6.65 -1.52 20.29
N GLN A 150 -5.52 -1.66 19.58
CA GLN A 150 -5.01 -2.96 19.11
C GLN A 150 -6.08 -3.76 18.36
N ASN A 151 -6.85 -3.08 17.49
CA ASN A 151 -7.95 -3.73 16.78
C ASN A 151 -7.38 -4.81 15.83
N PRO A 152 -7.78 -6.09 15.98
CA PRO A 152 -7.24 -7.20 15.17
C PRO A 152 -7.54 -7.05 13.67
N ALA A 153 -8.55 -6.28 13.28
CA ALA A 153 -8.80 -6.01 11.86
C ALA A 153 -7.67 -5.20 11.21
N HIS A 154 -6.98 -4.34 11.97
CA HIS A 154 -5.99 -3.40 11.46
C HIS A 154 -4.55 -3.72 11.90
N VAL A 155 -4.39 -4.24 13.11
CA VAL A 155 -3.10 -4.52 13.73
C VAL A 155 -2.90 -6.02 13.78
N ALA A 156 -1.69 -6.47 13.44
CA ALA A 156 -1.34 -7.87 13.55
C ALA A 156 -1.21 -8.29 15.03
N GLN A 157 -1.66 -9.49 15.34
CA GLN A 157 -1.80 -10.06 16.67
C GLN A 157 -1.24 -11.48 16.67
N ASN A 158 -0.77 -11.93 17.83
CA ASN A 158 -0.31 -13.30 18.04
C ASN A 158 0.67 -13.73 16.94
N LEU A 159 1.82 -13.06 16.84
CA LEU A 159 2.84 -13.37 15.84
C LEU A 159 3.89 -14.27 16.44
N ALA A 160 4.26 -15.29 15.69
CA ALA A 160 5.34 -16.19 16.03
C ALA A 160 6.16 -16.54 14.78
N TYR A 161 7.46 -16.69 14.96
CA TYR A 161 8.30 -17.36 13.97
C TYR A 161 8.21 -18.85 14.21
N ILE A 162 7.77 -19.60 13.19
CA ILE A 162 7.89 -21.05 13.18
C ILE A 162 9.27 -21.36 12.60
N GLN A 163 10.10 -22.04 13.39
CA GLN A 163 11.50 -22.28 13.09
C GLN A 163 11.82 -23.77 13.06
N CYS A 164 12.52 -24.15 11.99
CA CYS A 164 13.19 -25.42 11.85
C CYS A 164 14.70 -25.14 11.86
N ASN A 165 15.37 -25.45 12.98
CA ASN A 165 16.79 -25.12 13.15
C ASN A 165 17.73 -26.23 12.65
N SER A 166 17.23 -27.46 12.48
CA SER A 166 18.04 -28.58 11.99
C SER A 166 17.18 -29.63 11.30
N ILE A 167 17.77 -30.34 10.33
CA ILE A 167 17.10 -31.46 9.66
C ILE A 167 16.85 -32.57 10.69
N GLY A 168 15.61 -33.05 10.78
CA GLY A 168 15.19 -34.10 11.70
C GLY A 168 14.82 -33.63 13.11
N SER A 169 14.93 -32.34 13.44
CA SER A 169 14.40 -31.81 14.70
C SER A 169 12.90 -31.50 14.62
N ALA A 170 12.23 -31.46 15.77
CA ALA A 170 10.88 -30.91 15.88
C ALA A 170 10.90 -29.38 15.63
N PRO A 171 9.89 -28.83 14.93
CA PRO A 171 9.76 -27.39 14.74
C PRO A 171 9.47 -26.70 16.08
N THR A 172 9.88 -25.44 16.20
CA THR A 172 9.66 -24.62 17.39
C THR A 172 8.96 -23.32 17.03
N ALA A 173 8.13 -22.79 17.92
CA ALA A 173 7.49 -21.48 17.76
C ALA A 173 8.15 -20.47 18.69
N LEU A 174 8.72 -19.41 18.12
CA LEU A 174 9.19 -18.24 18.84
C LEU A 174 8.11 -17.16 18.78
N VAL A 175 7.29 -17.05 19.83
CA VAL A 175 6.26 -16.02 19.94
C VAL A 175 6.92 -14.66 20.19
N VAL A 176 6.64 -13.71 19.31
CA VAL A 176 7.20 -12.36 19.35
C VAL A 176 6.17 -11.29 19.71
N ILE A 177 4.88 -11.54 19.42
CA ILE A 177 3.76 -10.69 19.84
C ILE A 177 2.63 -11.58 20.34
N GLY A 178 2.01 -11.24 21.47
CA GLY A 178 0.82 -11.91 21.97
C GLY A 178 1.11 -13.28 22.55
N THR A 179 0.25 -14.26 22.25
CA THR A 179 0.32 -15.62 22.80
C THR A 179 0.26 -16.67 21.69
N GLU A 180 0.75 -17.87 22.00
CA GLU A 180 0.61 -19.02 21.11
C GLU A 180 -0.88 -19.34 20.84
N THR A 181 -1.19 -19.71 19.60
CA THR A 181 -2.57 -19.99 19.17
C THR A 181 -2.71 -21.44 18.72
N ALA A 182 -3.93 -21.98 18.73
CA ALA A 182 -4.20 -23.35 18.26
C ALA A 182 -3.73 -23.59 16.82
N VAL A 183 -3.83 -22.59 15.94
CA VAL A 183 -3.34 -22.67 14.55
C VAL A 183 -1.82 -22.86 14.51
N MET A 184 -1.07 -22.22 15.40
CA MET A 184 0.38 -22.43 15.50
C MET A 184 0.68 -23.85 15.96
N THR A 185 0.00 -24.32 17.00
CA THR A 185 0.19 -25.68 17.52
C THR A 185 -0.17 -26.75 16.49
N ASP A 186 -1.28 -26.58 15.76
CA ASP A 186 -1.68 -27.47 14.66
C ASP A 186 -0.64 -27.45 13.53
N MET A 187 -0.07 -26.29 13.22
CA MET A 187 0.96 -26.17 12.19
C MET A 187 2.26 -26.87 12.60
N LEU A 188 2.71 -26.70 13.84
CA LEU A 188 3.87 -27.43 14.38
C LEU A 188 3.67 -28.94 14.29
N GLN A 189 2.47 -29.44 14.62
CA GLN A 189 2.13 -30.85 14.51
C GLN A 189 2.10 -31.33 13.05
N SER A 190 1.59 -30.50 12.13
CA SER A 190 1.51 -30.83 10.69
C SER A 190 2.87 -30.93 10.01
N ILE A 191 3.84 -30.11 10.43
CA ILE A 191 5.22 -30.18 9.95
C ILE A 191 5.86 -31.48 10.45
N GLY A 192 5.61 -31.85 11.71
CA GLY A 192 6.16 -33.06 12.32
C GLY A 192 7.67 -32.94 12.52
N THR A 193 8.44 -33.31 11.50
CA THR A 193 9.91 -33.25 11.50
C THR A 193 10.41 -32.31 10.42
N CYS A 194 11.34 -31.44 10.77
CA CYS A 194 11.92 -30.49 9.83
C CYS A 194 12.75 -31.18 8.74
N GLU A 195 12.38 -30.97 7.48
CA GLU A 195 13.10 -31.51 6.31
C GLU A 195 14.25 -30.60 5.85
N ALA A 196 14.21 -29.32 6.23
CA ALA A 196 15.22 -28.31 5.92
C ALA A 196 15.29 -27.26 7.03
N GLU A 197 16.39 -26.51 7.08
CA GLU A 197 16.52 -25.34 7.94
C GLU A 197 15.75 -24.17 7.31
N LEU A 198 14.63 -23.79 7.91
CA LEU A 198 13.76 -22.73 7.40
C LEU A 198 13.01 -22.05 8.54
N TRP A 199 12.58 -20.83 8.28
CA TRP A 199 11.68 -20.11 9.16
C TRP A 199 10.62 -19.38 8.34
N PHE A 200 9.46 -19.21 8.93
CA PHE A 200 8.40 -18.35 8.38
C PHE A 200 7.65 -17.68 9.52
N LEU A 201 7.07 -16.54 9.22
CA LEU A 201 6.28 -15.77 10.17
C LEU A 201 4.81 -16.19 10.05
N LEU A 202 4.20 -16.55 11.18
CA LEU A 202 2.78 -16.86 11.27
C LEU A 202 2.14 -15.91 12.29
N GLY A 203 1.00 -15.35 11.94
CA GLY A 203 0.22 -14.52 12.84
C GLY A 203 -1.15 -14.21 12.25
N ASN A 204 -2.00 -13.56 13.05
CA ASN A 204 -3.36 -13.23 12.65
C ASN A 204 -3.57 -11.71 12.66
N GLY A 205 -4.55 -11.22 11.93
CA GLY A 205 -4.96 -9.82 11.98
C GLY A 205 -4.25 -8.91 10.97
N GLY A 206 -4.73 -7.68 10.88
CA GLY A 206 -4.39 -6.78 9.76
C GLY A 206 -5.16 -7.10 8.47
N GLU A 207 -6.19 -7.96 8.54
CA GLU A 207 -7.00 -8.43 7.41
C GLU A 207 -7.67 -7.30 6.63
N PHE A 208 -7.96 -6.17 7.29
CA PHE A 208 -8.51 -4.99 6.64
C PHE A 208 -7.59 -4.48 5.51
N GLY A 209 -6.28 -4.70 5.60
CA GLY A 209 -5.33 -4.32 4.55
C GLY A 209 -5.68 -4.91 3.19
N TRP A 210 -6.04 -6.19 3.13
CA TRP A 210 -6.43 -6.85 1.89
C TRP A 210 -7.72 -6.27 1.31
N ALA A 211 -8.72 -6.03 2.17
CA ALA A 211 -9.96 -5.38 1.77
C ALA A 211 -9.71 -3.94 1.24
N ALA A 212 -8.82 -3.20 1.88
CA ALA A 212 -8.45 -1.84 1.47
C ALA A 212 -7.70 -1.81 0.13
N ILE A 213 -6.89 -2.83 -0.18
CA ILE A 213 -6.27 -2.98 -1.51
C ILE A 213 -7.34 -3.18 -2.57
N ALA A 214 -8.23 -4.15 -2.38
CA ALA A 214 -9.30 -4.46 -3.34
C ALA A 214 -10.23 -3.27 -3.55
N LEU A 215 -10.66 -2.61 -2.47
CA LEU A 215 -11.50 -1.43 -2.54
C LEU A 215 -10.79 -0.25 -3.22
N SER A 216 -9.51 -0.01 -2.91
CA SER A 216 -8.75 1.05 -3.58
C SER A 216 -8.64 0.82 -5.09
N PHE A 217 -8.52 -0.43 -5.53
CA PHE A 217 -8.54 -0.77 -6.95
C PHE A 217 -9.90 -0.45 -7.59
N LEU A 218 -11.00 -0.93 -7.01
CA LEU A 218 -12.35 -0.67 -7.54
C LEU A 218 -12.68 0.83 -7.61
N VAL A 219 -12.35 1.58 -6.56
CA VAL A 219 -12.61 3.03 -6.51
C VAL A 219 -11.69 3.79 -7.48
N SER A 220 -10.48 3.30 -7.76
CA SER A 220 -9.61 3.90 -8.80
C SER A 220 -10.20 3.77 -10.21
N ILE A 221 -10.88 2.67 -10.51
CA ILE A 221 -11.63 2.49 -11.77
C ILE A 221 -12.78 3.50 -11.85
N PHE A 222 -13.53 3.65 -10.75
CA PHE A 222 -14.58 4.67 -10.68
C PHE A 222 -14.01 6.09 -10.92
N ALA A 223 -12.90 6.44 -10.28
CA ALA A 223 -12.24 7.73 -10.46
C ALA A 223 -11.81 7.97 -11.93
N LEU A 224 -11.35 6.93 -12.63
CA LEU A 224 -11.04 7.00 -14.07
C LEU A 224 -12.26 7.38 -14.91
N PHE A 225 -13.43 6.80 -14.63
CA PHE A 225 -14.66 7.17 -15.34
C PHE A 225 -15.03 8.64 -15.12
N ILE A 226 -14.88 9.13 -13.89
CA ILE A 226 -15.13 10.55 -13.53
C ILE A 226 -14.17 11.47 -14.28
N MET A 227 -12.87 11.16 -14.27
CA MET A 227 -11.85 11.94 -15.00
C MET A 227 -12.11 11.94 -16.50
N ARG A 228 -12.46 10.78 -17.08
CA ARG A 228 -12.81 10.68 -18.51
C ARG A 228 -14.03 11.51 -18.87
N ALA A 229 -15.07 11.47 -18.03
CA ALA A 229 -16.28 12.26 -18.23
C ALA A 229 -16.00 13.77 -18.14
N SER A 230 -15.17 14.17 -17.17
CA SER A 230 -14.71 15.54 -16.99
C SER A 230 -13.94 16.04 -18.22
N MET A 231 -12.93 15.29 -18.70
CA MET A 231 -12.17 15.64 -19.90
C MET A 231 -13.05 15.85 -21.14
N LYS A 232 -14.03 14.96 -21.36
CA LYS A 232 -14.95 15.07 -22.50
C LYS A 232 -15.77 16.37 -22.45
N GLN A 233 -16.14 16.84 -21.25
CA GLN A 233 -16.89 18.08 -21.05
C GLN A 233 -16.04 19.34 -21.26
N TYR A 234 -14.76 19.30 -20.89
CA TYR A 234 -13.81 20.38 -21.22
C TYR A 234 -13.55 20.45 -22.74
N ALA A 235 -13.42 19.29 -23.41
CA ALA A 235 -13.21 19.23 -24.86
C ALA A 235 -14.44 19.68 -25.68
N SER A 236 -15.66 19.47 -25.18
CA SER A 236 -16.90 19.87 -25.86
C SER A 236 -17.27 21.35 -25.69
N GLY A 237 -16.38 22.18 -25.11
CA GLY A 237 -16.60 23.62 -24.91
C GLY A 237 -17.62 23.98 -23.83
N SER A 238 -18.18 22.99 -23.12
CA SER A 238 -19.20 23.21 -22.07
C SER A 238 -18.64 23.78 -20.77
N ASN A 239 -17.33 23.68 -20.56
CA ASN A 239 -16.59 24.29 -19.44
C ASN A 239 -15.24 24.79 -19.98
N GLN A 240 -15.01 26.10 -20.02
CA GLN A 240 -13.78 26.69 -20.56
C GLN A 240 -12.76 26.96 -19.44
N ASN A 241 -12.01 25.93 -19.03
CA ASN A 241 -10.81 26.09 -18.20
C ASN A 241 -9.67 25.22 -18.76
N ALA A 242 -8.77 25.83 -19.55
CA ALA A 242 -7.69 25.11 -20.24
C ALA A 242 -6.68 24.46 -19.27
N SER A 243 -6.41 25.09 -18.13
CA SER A 243 -5.53 24.54 -17.08
C SER A 243 -6.09 23.24 -16.48
N GLN A 244 -7.37 23.24 -16.13
CA GLN A 244 -8.07 22.07 -15.58
C GLN A 244 -8.18 20.93 -16.61
N SER A 245 -8.31 21.27 -17.89
CA SER A 245 -8.26 20.29 -18.98
C SER A 245 -6.92 19.55 -19.04
N LEU A 246 -5.78 20.27 -18.98
CA LEU A 246 -4.45 19.67 -18.98
C LEU A 246 -4.19 18.82 -17.72
N THR A 247 -4.56 19.33 -16.55
CA THR A 247 -4.44 18.59 -15.28
C THR A 247 -5.25 17.30 -15.31
N SER A 248 -6.50 17.35 -15.79
CA SER A 248 -7.36 16.16 -15.89
C SER A 248 -6.81 15.11 -16.86
N ARG A 249 -6.17 15.53 -17.96
CA ARG A 249 -5.56 14.62 -18.94
C ARG A 249 -4.30 13.93 -18.40
N SER A 250 -3.41 14.68 -17.76
CA SER A 250 -2.22 14.10 -17.11
C SER A 250 -2.62 13.08 -16.04
N LEU A 251 -3.57 13.46 -15.19
CA LEU A 251 -4.07 12.62 -14.10
C LEU A 251 -4.76 11.35 -14.62
N TYR A 252 -5.55 11.45 -15.69
CA TYR A 252 -6.16 10.29 -16.34
C TYR A 252 -5.11 9.31 -16.87
N ILE A 253 -4.05 9.79 -17.53
CA ILE A 253 -2.98 8.93 -18.04
C ILE A 253 -2.28 8.20 -16.88
N GLY A 254 -1.94 8.91 -15.80
CA GLY A 254 -1.33 8.32 -14.61
C GLY A 254 -2.21 7.24 -13.96
N PHE A 255 -3.50 7.53 -13.74
CA PHE A 255 -4.44 6.55 -13.18
C PHE A 255 -4.69 5.37 -14.11
N LEU A 256 -4.72 5.59 -15.43
CA LEU A 256 -4.95 4.51 -16.39
C LEU A 256 -3.81 3.50 -16.34
N GLY A 257 -2.56 3.98 -16.33
CA GLY A 257 -1.39 3.13 -16.15
C GLY A 257 -1.45 2.32 -14.86
N LYS A 258 -1.83 2.95 -13.75
CA LYS A 258 -2.04 2.26 -12.47
C LYS A 258 -3.08 1.16 -12.56
N VAL A 259 -4.27 1.47 -13.07
CA VAL A 259 -5.36 0.48 -13.15
C VAL A 259 -4.99 -0.68 -14.06
N LEU A 260 -4.33 -0.43 -15.19
CA LEU A 260 -3.83 -1.48 -16.07
C LEU A 260 -2.79 -2.37 -15.37
N GLY A 261 -1.81 -1.77 -14.68
CA GLY A 261 -0.81 -2.52 -13.93
C GLY A 261 -1.41 -3.37 -12.81
N THR A 262 -2.33 -2.82 -12.02
CA THR A 262 -3.02 -3.57 -10.95
C THR A 262 -3.94 -4.66 -11.52
N THR A 263 -4.59 -4.42 -12.67
CA THR A 263 -5.40 -5.43 -13.36
C THR A 263 -4.52 -6.60 -13.81
N PHE A 264 -3.37 -6.30 -14.42
CA PHE A 264 -2.42 -7.33 -14.82
C PHE A 264 -1.91 -8.14 -13.62
N PHE A 265 -1.60 -7.48 -12.51
CA PHE A 265 -1.20 -8.14 -11.27
C PHE A 265 -2.28 -9.09 -10.72
N PHE A 266 -3.53 -8.63 -10.65
CA PHE A 266 -4.65 -9.49 -10.23
C PHE A 266 -4.88 -10.66 -11.20
N LEU A 267 -4.72 -10.43 -12.51
CA LEU A 267 -4.79 -11.50 -13.50
C LEU A 267 -3.69 -12.55 -13.25
N MET A 268 -2.47 -12.13 -12.94
CA MET A 268 -1.40 -13.08 -12.60
C MET A 268 -1.77 -13.92 -11.37
N ILE A 269 -2.21 -13.29 -10.28
CA ILE A 269 -2.52 -13.99 -9.02
C ILE A 269 -3.72 -14.94 -9.16
N PHE A 270 -4.82 -14.49 -9.75
CA PHE A 270 -6.09 -15.24 -9.72
C PHE A 270 -6.24 -16.22 -10.88
N PHE A 271 -5.52 -16.02 -11.98
CA PHE A 271 -5.66 -16.88 -13.16
C PHE A 271 -4.36 -17.61 -13.49
N ILE A 272 -3.20 -16.97 -13.39
CA ILE A 272 -1.94 -17.60 -13.83
C ILE A 272 -1.36 -18.48 -12.72
N THR A 273 -1.25 -17.98 -11.49
CA THR A 273 -0.68 -18.73 -10.36
C THR A 273 -1.44 -20.03 -10.05
N PRO A 274 -2.78 -20.10 -10.10
CA PRO A 274 -3.50 -21.36 -9.82
C PRO A 274 -3.43 -22.39 -10.96
N ILE A 275 -2.99 -21.97 -12.16
CA ILE A 275 -2.83 -22.85 -13.34
C ILE A 275 -1.40 -23.43 -13.42
N LEU A 276 -0.43 -22.82 -12.73
CA LEU A 276 0.96 -23.28 -12.59
C LEU A 276 1.09 -24.25 -11.41
#